data_AF-A0A7W3IT69-F1
#
_entry.id   AF-A0A7W3IT69-F1
#
_cell.length_a   1.000
_cell.length_b   1.000
_cell.length_c   1.000
_cell.angle_alpha   90.00
_cell.angle_beta   90.00
_cell.angle_gamma   90.00
#
_symmetry.space_group_name_H-M   'P 1'
#
loop_
_entity.id
_entity.type
_entity.pdbx_description
1 polymer ?
#
loop_
_entity_poly.entity_id
_entity_poly.type
_entity_poly.pdbx_seq_one_letter_code
_entity_poly.pdbx_strand_id
1 'polypeptide(L)'
;MELAPIDPSVRHVWVRPQGQHGETLPGLVISWQRSLRRTVLASDWVALVALVPFGDSLLLEWVGAERLVPVRDPAPAELPTERSNAPAVRRTA
;
A
#
# COMPACT_ATOMS: atom_id res chain seq x y z
N MET A 1 34.50 -11.41 1.20
CA MET A 1 33.38 -10.90 0.38
C MET A 1 32.17 -10.93 1.30
N GLU A 2 31.87 -9.81 1.97
CA GLU A 2 30.69 -9.73 2.84
C GLU A 2 29.45 -9.57 1.96
N LEU A 3 28.50 -10.47 2.10
CA LEU A 3 27.17 -10.33 1.51
C LEU A 3 26.42 -9.28 2.33
N ALA A 4 26.34 -8.06 1.82
CA ALA A 4 25.44 -7.06 2.40
C ALA A 4 24.00 -7.61 2.35
N PRO A 5 23.18 -7.41 3.39
CA PRO A 5 21.76 -7.74 3.32
C PRO A 5 21.14 -7.04 2.11
N ILE A 6 20.64 -7.82 1.15
CA ILE A 6 19.85 -7.28 0.05
C ILE A 6 18.53 -6.86 0.67
N ASP A 7 18.21 -5.57 0.63
CA ASP A 7 16.88 -5.09 0.97
C ASP A 7 15.90 -5.82 0.06
N PRO A 8 15.04 -6.71 0.59
CA PRO A 8 14.10 -7.39 -0.26
C PRO A 8 13.17 -6.30 -0.79
N SER A 9 12.97 -6.25 -2.12
CA SER A 9 12.07 -5.30 -2.77
C SER A 9 10.61 -5.68 -2.48
N VAL A 10 10.25 -5.69 -1.20
CA VAL A 10 8.96 -6.04 -0.67
C VAL A 10 8.03 -4.87 -0.96
N ARG A 11 7.00 -5.12 -1.78
CA ARG A 11 6.03 -4.09 -2.15
C ARG A 11 4.79 -4.27 -1.30
N HIS A 12 4.65 -3.40 -0.30
CA HIS A 12 3.41 -3.23 0.45
C HIS A 12 2.34 -2.59 -0.46
N VAL A 13 1.14 -3.14 -0.42
CA VAL A 13 0.02 -2.69 -1.24
C VAL A 13 -1.26 -2.67 -0.39
N TRP A 14 -2.18 -1.81 -0.78
CA TRP A 14 -3.59 -1.92 -0.44
C TRP A 14 -4.29 -2.77 -1.49
N VAL A 15 -5.12 -3.70 -1.05
CA VAL A 15 -5.89 -4.62 -1.90
C VAL A 15 -7.36 -4.26 -1.84
N ARG A 16 -7.89 -3.79 -2.96
CA ARG A 16 -9.31 -3.48 -3.11
C ARG A 16 -10.14 -4.78 -3.13
N PRO A 17 -11.35 -4.80 -2.55
CA PRO A 17 -12.22 -5.97 -2.58
C PRO A 17 -12.66 -6.30 -4.01
N GLN A 18 -13.07 -7.55 -4.23
CA GLN A 18 -13.74 -7.94 -5.47
C GLN A 18 -15.23 -7.60 -5.37
N GLY A 19 -15.67 -6.54 -6.05
CA GLY A 19 -17.07 -6.08 -6.03
C GLY A 19 -17.28 -4.82 -5.17
N GLN A 20 -18.56 -4.47 -4.93
CA GLN A 20 -18.93 -3.20 -4.26
C GLN A 20 -18.96 -3.29 -2.72
N HIS A 21 -18.89 -4.49 -2.15
CA HIS A 21 -19.03 -4.70 -0.72
C HIS A 21 -17.80 -5.43 -0.19
N GLY A 22 -16.88 -4.69 0.44
CA GLY A 22 -15.71 -5.23 1.11
C GLY A 22 -14.77 -4.13 1.58
N GLU A 23 -13.96 -4.43 2.58
CA GLU A 23 -12.94 -3.51 3.08
C GLU A 23 -11.67 -3.63 2.24
N THR A 24 -10.92 -2.52 2.13
CA THR A 24 -9.59 -2.54 1.52
C THR A 24 -8.60 -3.10 2.53
N LEU A 25 -7.86 -4.14 2.16
CA LEU A 25 -6.96 -4.84 3.07
C LEU A 25 -5.50 -4.50 2.80
N PRO A 26 -4.64 -4.41 3.83
CA PRO A 26 -3.20 -4.37 3.63
C PRO A 26 -2.71 -5.71 3.09
N GLY A 27 -1.74 -5.67 2.18
CA GLY A 27 -1.17 -6.86 1.57
C GLY A 27 0.30 -6.74 1.20
N LEU A 28 0.93 -7.90 1.05
CA LEU A 28 2.31 -8.05 0.65
C LEU A 28 2.42 -8.79 -0.68
N VAL A 29 2.98 -8.13 -1.70
CA VAL A 29 3.22 -8.81 -2.99
C VAL A 29 4.41 -9.77 -2.85
N ILE A 30 4.16 -11.05 -3.13
CA ILE A 30 5.17 -12.12 -3.11
C ILE A 30 5.72 -12.39 -4.52
N SER A 31 4.84 -12.50 -5.52
CA SER A 31 5.23 -12.83 -6.90
C SER A 31 4.25 -12.30 -7.93
N TRP A 32 4.66 -12.22 -9.19
CA TRP A 32 3.85 -11.79 -10.32
C TRP A 32 3.80 -12.87 -11.40
N GLN A 33 2.67 -13.01 -12.08
CA GLN A 33 2.56 -13.82 -13.29
C GLN A 33 1.50 -13.25 -14.24
N ARG A 34 1.52 -13.72 -15.50
CA ARG A 34 0.46 -13.44 -16.46
C ARG A 34 -0.70 -14.42 -16.26
N SER A 35 -1.91 -13.88 -16.15
CA SER A 35 -3.15 -14.65 -16.17
C SER A 35 -3.44 -15.16 -17.57
N LEU A 36 -3.86 -16.42 -17.67
CA LEU A 36 -4.37 -17.01 -18.91
C LEU A 36 -5.82 -16.61 -19.18
N ARG A 37 -6.55 -16.09 -18.19
CA ARG A 37 -7.93 -15.61 -18.32
C ARG A 37 -7.92 -14.14 -18.70
N ARG A 38 -7.99 -13.88 -20.01
CA ARG A 38 -8.17 -12.53 -20.56
C ARG A 38 -9.64 -12.12 -20.46
N THR A 39 -9.91 -11.02 -19.78
CA THR A 39 -11.20 -10.31 -19.86
C THR A 39 -10.93 -8.89 -20.37
N VAL A 40 -11.89 -8.31 -21.08
CA VAL A 40 -11.73 -6.97 -21.72
C VAL A 40 -11.51 -5.85 -20.69
N LEU A 41 -11.86 -6.09 -19.42
CA LEU A 41 -11.89 -5.09 -18.35
C LEU A 41 -10.81 -5.26 -17.29
N ALA A 42 -10.00 -6.33 -17.33
CA ALA A 42 -9.00 -6.63 -16.31
C ALA A 42 -7.59 -6.69 -16.89
N SER A 43 -6.57 -6.49 -16.04
CA SER A 43 -5.18 -6.64 -16.45
C SER A 43 -4.85 -8.11 -16.72
N ASP A 44 -3.97 -8.35 -17.68
CA ASP A 44 -3.37 -9.67 -17.92
C ASP A 44 -2.44 -10.11 -16.78
N TRP A 45 -2.15 -9.24 -15.81
CA TRP A 45 -1.22 -9.51 -14.71
C TRP A 45 -1.96 -9.75 -13.40
N VAL A 46 -1.51 -10.79 -12.69
CA VAL A 46 -1.94 -11.09 -11.32
C VAL A 46 -0.70 -11.18 -10.41
N ALA A 47 -0.87 -10.80 -9.15
CA ALA A 47 0.14 -10.96 -8.11
C ALA A 47 -0.32 -11.96 -7.06
N LEU A 48 0.59 -12.78 -6.55
CA LEU A 48 0.36 -13.55 -5.33
C LEU A 48 0.57 -12.60 -4.15
N VAL A 49 -0.47 -12.41 -3.34
CA VAL A 49 -0.45 -11.46 -2.23
C VAL A 49 -0.73 -12.19 -0.93
N ALA A 50 0.06 -11.90 0.09
CA ALA A 50 -0.24 -12.26 1.47
C ALA A 50 -1.12 -11.19 2.11
N LEU A 51 -2.22 -11.60 2.73
CA LEU A 51 -3.26 -10.76 3.30
C LEU A 51 -3.57 -11.24 4.72
N VAL A 52 -4.07 -10.35 5.58
CA VAL A 52 -4.60 -10.72 6.90
C VAL A 52 -6.05 -10.25 6.99
N PRO A 53 -7.00 -10.96 6.36
CA PRO A 53 -8.39 -10.52 6.28
C PRO A 53 -9.16 -10.68 7.61
N PHE A 54 -8.75 -11.60 8.49
CA PHE A 54 -9.45 -11.92 9.73
C PHE A 54 -8.48 -12.24 10.86
N GLY A 55 -8.42 -11.39 11.89
CA GLY A 55 -7.60 -11.62 13.08
C GLY A 55 -6.13 -11.89 12.73
N ASP A 56 -5.60 -13.03 13.18
CA ASP A 56 -4.20 -13.44 12.95
C ASP A 56 -4.02 -14.45 11.80
N SER A 57 -5.02 -14.60 10.93
CA SER A 57 -4.95 -15.57 9.82
C SER A 57 -4.32 -14.97 8.58
N LEU A 58 -3.21 -15.57 8.12
CA LEU A 58 -2.57 -15.23 6.85
C LEU A 58 -3.25 -15.97 5.70
N LEU A 59 -3.72 -15.23 4.69
CA LEU A 59 -4.25 -15.76 3.45
C LEU A 59 -3.32 -15.42 2.29
N LEU A 60 -3.09 -16.40 1.40
CA LEU A 60 -2.40 -16.18 0.13
C LEU A 60 -3.42 -16.22 -1.00
N GLU A 61 -3.54 -15.14 -1.77
CA GLU A 61 -4.50 -15.02 -2.88
C GLU A 61 -3.81 -14.49 -4.13
N TRP A 62 -4.22 -14.99 -5.31
CA TRP A 62 -3.88 -14.36 -6.59
C TRP A 62 -4.84 -13.20 -6.87
N VAL A 63 -4.30 -11.99 -6.88
CA VAL A 63 -5.06 -10.75 -7.02
C VAL A 63 -4.73 -10.08 -8.35
N GLY A 64 -5.76 -9.65 -9.09
CA GLY A 64 -5.59 -8.87 -10.33
C GLY A 64 -4.87 -7.55 -10.08
N ALA A 65 -3.95 -7.18 -10.97
CA ALA A 65 -3.13 -5.98 -10.82
C ALA A 65 -3.97 -4.70 -10.62
N GLU A 66 -5.15 -4.63 -11.24
CA GLU A 66 -6.09 -3.51 -11.12
C GLU A 66 -6.65 -3.30 -9.70
N ARG A 67 -6.56 -4.32 -8.84
CA ARG A 67 -7.00 -4.26 -7.43
C ARG A 67 -5.88 -3.79 -6.49
N LEU A 68 -4.64 -3.74 -6.96
CA LEU A 68 -3.47 -3.41 -6.15
C LEU A 68 -3.16 -1.92 -6.21
N VAL A 69 -3.11 -1.28 -5.05
CA VAL A 69 -2.75 0.12 -4.91
C VAL A 69 -1.44 0.19 -4.09
N PRO A 70 -0.37 0.83 -4.59
CA PRO A 70 0.86 0.97 -3.82
C PRO A 70 0.60 1.69 -2.49
N VAL A 71 1.18 1.19 -1.39
CA VAL A 71 1.31 1.99 -0.17
C VAL A 71 2.27 3.13 -0.50
N ARG A 72 1.85 4.37 -0.23
CA ARG A 72 2.72 5.55 -0.36
C ARG A 72 3.03 6.05 1.05
N ASP A 73 4.31 6.23 1.33
CA ASP A 73 4.76 7.06 2.45
C ASP A 73 5.03 8.50 1.97
N PRO A 74 4.72 9.51 2.80
CA PRO A 74 4.08 9.36 4.10
C PRO A 74 2.58 9.11 3.94
N ALA A 75 1.96 8.52 4.97
CA ALA A 75 0.53 8.69 5.21
C ALA A 75 0.14 10.18 5.03
N PRO A 76 -1.05 10.53 4.51
CA PRO A 76 -1.45 11.93 4.40
C PRO A 76 -1.35 12.57 5.79
N ALA A 77 -0.45 13.53 5.96
CA ALA A 77 -0.29 14.22 7.23
C ALA A 77 -1.56 15.03 7.52
N GLU A 78 -2.32 14.65 8.55
CA GLU A 78 -3.11 15.63 9.29
C GLU A 78 -2.10 16.46 10.09
N LEU A 79 -1.69 17.60 9.55
CA LEU A 79 -0.92 18.57 10.31
C LEU A 79 -1.81 19.11 11.45
N PRO A 80 -1.42 18.95 12.73
CA PRO A 80 -2.08 19.68 13.80
C PRO A 80 -1.82 21.17 13.54
N THR A 81 -2.90 21.95 13.46
CA THR A 81 -2.79 23.42 13.42
C THR A 81 -2.42 23.90 14.82
N GLU A 82 -1.18 23.67 15.24
CA GLU A 82 -0.68 24.25 16.48
C GLU A 82 -0.34 25.71 16.24
N ARG A 83 -1.14 26.57 16.86
CA ARG A 83 -1.04 28.02 16.86
C ARG A 83 0.36 28.44 17.29
N SER A 84 1.18 28.90 16.35
CA SER A 84 2.37 29.69 16.66
C SER A 84 1.94 31.05 17.21
N ASN A 85 1.80 31.12 18.53
CA ASN A 85 1.79 32.36 19.29
C ASN A 85 3.24 32.66 19.68
N ALA A 86 3.91 33.54 18.92
CA ALA A 86 5.14 34.19 19.35
C ALA A 86 4.99 35.71 19.14
N PRO A 87 5.32 36.55 20.15
CA PRO A 87 5.07 37.98 20.10
C PRO A 87 6.08 38.69 19.18
N ALA A 88 5.59 39.57 18.31
CA ALA A 88 6.43 40.44 17.50
C ALA A 88 7.13 41.48 18.39
N VAL A 89 8.45 41.31 18.55
CA VAL A 89 9.33 42.31 19.17
C VAL A 89 9.34 43.56 18.28
N ARG A 90 8.89 44.69 18.83
CA ARG A 90 9.00 46.01 18.19
C ARG A 90 10.47 46.40 18.06
N ARG A 91 10.91 46.71 16.83
CA ARG A 91 12.12 47.51 16.59
C ARG A 91 11.70 48.91 16.17
N THR A 92 11.91 49.86 17.06
CA THR A 92 11.92 51.31 16.80
C THR A 92 13.26 51.71 16.19
N ALA A 93 13.21 52.52 15.14
CA ALA A 93 14.21 53.52 14.78
C ALA A 93 13.47 54.70 14.14
#